data_AF-A0A6N7M3I1-F1
#
_entry.id   AF-A0A6N7M3I1-F1
#
_cell.length_a   1.000
_cell.length_b   1.000
_cell.length_c   1.000
_cell.angle_alpha   90.00
_cell.angle_beta   90.00
_cell.angle_gamma   90.00
#
_symmetry.space_group_name_H-M   'P 1'
#
loop_
_entity.id
_entity.type
_entity.pdbx_description
1 polymer ?
#
loop_
_entity_poly.entity_id
_entity_poly.type
_entity_poly.pdbx_seq_one_letter_code
_entity_poly.pdbx_strand_id
1 'polypeptide(L)'
;EAFARFSGFVFKLLAEAKLVEDQPAVTVFPALLDRNHPLASVRDEYNAVLLESDFLGSSVYQGRGAGGQATASSVASDLGDLLKGIVVKWKTDSFPSNPFDRTELFPVEELVYRYFFHFVTDNYPGIWATVTTLLAENNINIESVQQKWLDPSRPSNLFVLVDPVKEGQARRAFEMIVSSKGFSNDSNFYRIV
;
A
#
# COMPACT_ATOMS: atom_id res chain seq x y z
N GLU A 1 -9.44 -1.38 12.33
CA GLU A 1 -9.67 -2.84 12.45
C GLU A 1 -11.11 -3.32 12.23
N ALA A 2 -12.14 -2.63 12.74
CA ALA A 2 -13.53 -3.11 12.65
C ALA A 2 -14.09 -3.20 11.21
N PHE A 3 -13.55 -2.40 10.27
CA PHE A 3 -13.92 -2.49 8.86
C PHE A 3 -13.17 -3.60 8.11
N ALA A 4 -11.84 -3.69 8.20
CA ALA A 4 -11.06 -4.75 7.54
C ALA A 4 -11.53 -6.16 7.92
N ARG A 5 -12.01 -6.35 9.16
CA ARG A 5 -12.62 -7.62 9.57
C ARG A 5 -13.91 -7.96 8.81
N PHE A 6 -14.64 -6.96 8.34
CA PHE A 6 -15.96 -7.05 7.74
C PHE A 6 -15.95 -7.11 6.21
N SER A 7 -14.91 -6.57 5.56
CA SER A 7 -14.86 -6.36 4.11
C SER A 7 -13.91 -7.30 3.36
N GLY A 8 -13.39 -8.34 4.02
CA GLY A 8 -12.53 -9.32 3.34
C GLY A 8 -11.08 -8.87 3.15
N PHE A 9 -10.65 -7.79 3.81
CA PHE A 9 -9.28 -7.26 3.70
C PHE A 9 -8.44 -7.46 4.98
N VAL A 10 -7.13 -7.26 4.87
CA VAL A 10 -6.18 -7.16 5.99
C VAL A 10 -5.27 -5.95 5.78
N PHE A 11 -4.92 -5.27 6.87
CA PHE A 11 -3.92 -4.21 6.81
C PHE A 11 -2.50 -4.78 6.76
N LYS A 12 -1.67 -4.20 5.88
CA LYS A 12 -0.22 -4.42 5.80
C LYS A 12 0.49 -3.10 5.56
N LEU A 13 1.74 -3.00 6.01
CA LEU A 13 2.67 -2.00 5.52
C LEU A 13 3.41 -2.62 4.34
N LEU A 14 3.25 -2.06 3.14
CA LEU A 14 3.86 -2.59 1.92
C LEU A 14 4.94 -1.65 1.42
N ALA A 15 6.05 -2.23 0.96
CA ALA A 15 6.98 -1.59 0.05
C ALA A 15 6.71 -2.17 -1.35
N GLU A 16 6.35 -1.30 -2.30
CA GLU A 16 6.05 -1.68 -3.68
C GLU A 16 7.04 -0.98 -4.60
N ALA A 17 7.59 -1.74 -5.54
CA ALA A 17 8.36 -1.23 -6.66
C ALA A 17 7.80 -1.84 -7.95
N LYS A 18 7.42 -1.01 -8.91
CA LYS A 18 6.92 -1.45 -10.22
C LYS A 18 7.35 -0.49 -11.33
N LEU A 19 7.33 -0.96 -12.57
CA LEU A 19 7.52 -0.11 -13.74
C LEU A 19 6.15 0.40 -14.21
N VAL A 20 6.04 1.72 -14.34
CA VAL A 20 4.88 2.41 -14.92
C VAL A 20 5.41 3.28 -16.04
N GLU A 21 4.97 3.03 -17.27
CA GLU A 21 5.47 3.75 -18.47
C GLU A 21 7.01 3.73 -18.56
N ASP A 22 7.62 2.57 -18.30
CA ASP A 22 9.08 2.35 -18.24
C ASP A 22 9.83 3.17 -17.18
N GLN A 23 9.11 3.86 -16.29
CA GLN A 23 9.67 4.57 -15.14
C GLN A 23 9.44 3.79 -13.84
N PRO A 24 10.43 3.70 -12.94
CA PRO A 24 10.25 3.05 -11.65
C PRO A 24 9.36 3.89 -10.73
N ALA A 25 8.27 3.29 -10.27
CA ALA A 25 7.46 3.76 -9.15
C ALA A 25 7.87 3.01 -7.89
N VAL A 26 8.33 3.70 -6.86
CA VAL A 26 8.76 3.09 -5.59
C VAL A 26 8.07 3.78 -4.42
N THR A 27 7.25 3.05 -3.66
CA THR A 27 6.49 3.63 -2.56
C THR A 27 6.40 2.69 -1.35
N VAL A 28 6.28 3.26 -0.16
CA VAL A 28 5.98 2.53 1.08
C VAL A 28 4.72 3.12 1.70
N PHE A 29 3.72 2.28 1.97
CA PHE A 29 2.40 2.75 2.40
C PHE A 29 1.64 1.67 3.18
N PRO A 30 0.77 2.07 4.14
CA PRO A 30 -0.23 1.17 4.69
C PRO A 30 -1.28 0.86 3.60
N ALA A 31 -1.55 -0.41 3.38
CA ALA A 31 -2.45 -0.91 2.36
C ALA A 31 -3.45 -1.91 2.96
N LEU A 32 -4.60 -2.00 2.32
CA LEU A 32 -5.54 -3.09 2.47
C LEU A 32 -5.27 -4.12 1.37
N LEU A 33 -4.99 -5.36 1.79
CA LEU A 33 -4.88 -6.51 0.90
C LEU A 33 -6.13 -7.38 1.01
N ASP A 34 -6.59 -7.95 -0.11
CA ASP A 34 -7.58 -9.03 -0.05
C ASP A 34 -7.05 -10.17 0.84
N ARG A 35 -7.93 -10.83 1.61
CA ARG A 35 -7.52 -11.94 2.49
C ARG A 35 -6.89 -13.11 1.76
N ASN A 36 -7.21 -13.28 0.48
CA ASN A 36 -6.64 -14.31 -0.37
C ASN A 36 -5.34 -13.86 -1.05
N HIS A 37 -4.93 -12.59 -0.89
CA HIS A 37 -3.67 -12.10 -1.42
C HIS A 37 -2.49 -12.88 -0.78
N PRO A 38 -1.47 -13.31 -1.54
CA PRO A 38 -0.39 -14.14 -1.00
C PRO A 38 0.34 -13.53 0.21
N LEU A 39 0.45 -12.19 0.25
CA LEU A 39 1.06 -11.47 1.37
C LEU A 39 0.15 -11.27 2.60
N ALA A 40 -1.15 -11.58 2.49
CA ALA A 40 -2.13 -11.33 3.56
C ALA A 40 -1.87 -12.18 4.82
N SER A 41 -1.38 -13.41 4.62
CA SER A 41 -1.14 -14.40 5.67
C SER A 41 0.19 -14.20 6.42
N VAL A 42 1.08 -13.34 5.94
CA VAL A 42 2.41 -13.10 6.54
C VAL A 42 2.27 -12.33 7.85
N ARG A 43 2.75 -12.87 8.98
CA ARG A 43 2.56 -12.29 10.32
C ARG A 43 3.87 -12.19 11.08
N ASP A 44 3.83 -11.43 12.17
CA ASP A 44 4.92 -11.29 13.14
C ASP A 44 6.24 -10.83 12.48
N GLU A 45 7.36 -11.43 12.84
CA GLU A 45 8.69 -11.07 12.31
C GLU A 45 9.01 -11.64 10.91
N TYR A 46 8.03 -12.28 10.26
CA TYR A 46 8.20 -12.77 8.89
C TYR A 46 8.05 -11.62 7.90
N ASN A 47 9.00 -11.56 6.97
CA ASN A 47 8.90 -10.75 5.77
C ASN A 47 8.56 -11.65 4.58
N ALA A 48 7.89 -11.08 3.59
CA ALA A 48 7.71 -11.73 2.31
C ALA A 48 7.86 -10.74 1.16
N VAL A 49 8.38 -11.23 0.05
CA VAL A 49 8.53 -10.50 -1.21
C VAL A 49 7.73 -11.26 -2.27
N LEU A 50 6.70 -10.61 -2.83
CA LEU A 50 6.00 -11.07 -4.02
C LEU A 50 6.71 -10.46 -5.23
N LEU A 51 7.17 -11.30 -6.15
CA LEU A 51 7.78 -10.89 -7.41
C LEU A 51 6.88 -11.32 -8.55
N GLU A 52 6.56 -10.38 -9.44
CA GLU A 52 5.93 -10.66 -10.72
C GLU A 52 7.00 -10.70 -11.81
N SER A 53 6.95 -11.71 -12.66
CA SER A 53 7.96 -11.94 -13.70
C SER A 53 7.31 -12.46 -14.98
N ASP A 54 7.81 -12.05 -16.13
CA ASP A 54 7.19 -12.33 -17.44
C ASP A 54 6.99 -13.83 -17.70
N PHE A 55 8.01 -14.65 -17.41
CA PHE A 55 7.97 -16.10 -17.71
C PHE A 55 7.67 -16.96 -16.48
N LEU A 56 8.13 -16.55 -15.29
CA LEU A 56 7.90 -17.31 -14.05
C LEU A 56 6.51 -17.05 -13.46
N GLY A 57 5.86 -15.94 -13.85
CA GLY A 57 4.66 -15.45 -13.21
C GLY A 57 4.93 -14.92 -11.80
N SER A 58 3.94 -15.05 -10.93
CA SER A 58 4.03 -14.61 -9.53
C SER A 58 4.79 -15.63 -8.67
N SER A 59 5.81 -15.17 -7.95
CA SER A 59 6.55 -15.97 -6.97
C SER A 59 6.65 -15.25 -5.62
N VAL A 60 6.57 -16.02 -4.52
CA VAL A 60 6.63 -15.47 -3.15
C VAL A 60 7.83 -16.05 -2.43
N TYR A 61 8.66 -15.16 -1.90
CA TYR A 61 9.79 -15.49 -1.04
C TYR A 61 9.45 -15.06 0.37
N GLN A 62 9.37 -16.01 1.30
CA GLN A 62 8.99 -15.73 2.69
C GLN A 62 10.05 -16.27 3.65
N GLY A 63 10.37 -15.49 4.69
CA GLY A 63 11.30 -15.89 5.73
C GLY A 63 11.33 -14.90 6.88
N ARG A 64 12.15 -15.19 7.91
CA ARG A 64 12.38 -14.23 8.99
C ARG A 64 13.18 -13.05 8.47
N GLY A 65 12.61 -11.85 8.57
CA GLY A 65 13.25 -10.62 8.08
C GLY A 65 14.15 -9.92 9.10
N ALA A 66 14.08 -10.36 10.36
CA ALA A 66 14.85 -9.80 11.46
C ALA A 66 15.27 -10.90 12.44
N GLY A 67 16.25 -10.58 13.30
CA GLY A 67 16.79 -11.47 14.32
C GLY A 67 18.21 -11.92 14.00
N GLY A 68 19.04 -12.04 15.04
CA GLY A 68 20.49 -12.22 14.90
C GLY A 68 20.90 -13.42 14.05
N GLN A 69 20.22 -14.56 14.19
CA GLN A 69 20.51 -15.76 13.39
C GLN A 69 20.15 -15.60 11.90
N ALA A 70 18.98 -15.00 11.60
CA ALA A 70 18.55 -14.78 10.23
C ALA A 70 19.49 -13.80 9.52
N THR A 71 19.84 -12.69 10.18
CA THR A 71 20.80 -11.71 9.64
C THR A 71 22.21 -12.30 9.50
N ALA A 72 22.69 -13.08 10.48
CA ALA A 72 23.99 -13.74 10.40
C ALA A 72 24.07 -14.73 9.23
N SER A 73 22.97 -15.42 8.92
CA SER A 73 22.89 -16.31 7.75
C SER A 73 23.13 -15.56 6.44
N SER A 74 22.52 -14.38 6.26
CA SER A 74 22.74 -13.54 5.06
C SER A 74 24.19 -13.08 4.96
N VAL A 75 24.77 -12.61 6.08
CA VAL A 75 26.19 -12.18 6.12
C VAL A 75 27.14 -13.34 5.80
N ALA A 76 26.89 -14.53 6.34
CA ALA A 76 27.71 -15.71 6.05
C ALA A 76 27.63 -16.14 4.58
N SER A 77 26.45 -16.00 3.96
CA SER A 77 26.27 -16.26 2.52
C SER A 77 27.11 -15.30 1.67
N ASP A 78 27.01 -13.99 1.93
CA ASP A 78 27.77 -12.97 1.20
C ASP A 78 29.28 -13.17 1.36
N LEU A 79 29.74 -13.53 2.56
CA LEU A 79 31.14 -13.86 2.81
C LEU A 79 31.59 -15.09 1.99
N GLY A 80 30.75 -16.12 1.91
CA GLY A 80 30.99 -17.30 1.08
C GLY A 80 31.14 -16.95 -0.39
N ASP A 81 30.29 -16.07 -0.92
CA ASP A 81 30.34 -15.64 -2.31
C ASP A 81 31.58 -14.76 -2.61
N LEU A 82 31.96 -13.87 -1.68
CA LEU A 82 33.23 -13.12 -1.76
C LEU A 82 34.45 -14.07 -1.79
N LEU A 83 34.46 -15.09 -0.93
CA LEU A 83 35.54 -16.08 -0.92
C LEU A 83 35.64 -16.86 -2.22
N LYS A 84 34.50 -17.24 -2.84
CA LYS A 84 34.50 -17.84 -4.18
C LYS A 84 35.11 -16.90 -5.22
N GLY A 85 34.78 -15.61 -5.17
CA GLY A 85 35.36 -14.59 -6.05
C GLY A 85 36.88 -14.50 -5.92
N ILE A 86 37.42 -14.58 -4.69
CA ILE A 86 38.87 -14.55 -4.42
C ILE A 86 39.56 -15.84 -4.87
N VAL A 87 39.01 -17.00 -4.50
CA VAL A 87 39.66 -18.31 -4.67
C VAL A 87 39.53 -18.82 -6.10
N VAL A 88 38.33 -18.76 -6.66
CA VAL A 88 38.03 -19.28 -8.01
C VAL A 88 38.34 -18.23 -9.09
N LYS A 89 38.72 -16.99 -8.68
CA LYS A 89 38.82 -15.81 -9.57
C LYS A 89 37.55 -15.61 -10.40
N TRP A 90 36.40 -16.00 -9.85
CA TRP A 90 35.13 -15.77 -10.49
C TRP A 90 34.92 -14.27 -10.51
N LYS A 91 34.99 -13.67 -11.70
CA LYS A 91 34.56 -12.29 -11.87
C LYS A 91 33.07 -12.30 -11.57
N THR A 92 32.67 -11.65 -10.48
CA THR A 92 31.28 -11.24 -10.33
C THR A 92 30.94 -10.47 -11.59
N ASP A 93 29.94 -10.93 -12.33
CA ASP A 93 29.45 -10.17 -13.48
C ASP A 93 29.24 -8.73 -13.02
N SER A 94 29.88 -7.80 -13.72
CA SER A 94 29.65 -6.38 -13.51
C SER A 94 28.15 -6.16 -13.55
N PHE A 95 27.57 -5.58 -12.49
CA PHE A 95 26.18 -5.14 -12.52
C PHE A 95 25.96 -4.39 -13.84
N PRO A 96 24.98 -4.78 -14.66
CA PRO A 96 24.81 -4.20 -15.99
C PRO A 96 24.53 -2.69 -15.93
N SER A 97 24.12 -2.18 -14.76
CA SER A 97 23.97 -0.75 -14.45
C SER A 97 24.83 -0.36 -13.26
N ASN A 98 25.32 0.89 -13.28
CA ASN A 98 25.94 1.49 -12.13
C ASN A 98 24.84 1.81 -11.08
N PRO A 99 24.90 1.27 -9.85
CA PRO A 99 23.86 1.47 -8.84
C PRO A 99 23.76 2.93 -8.37
N PHE A 100 24.70 3.79 -8.76
CA PHE A 100 24.69 5.23 -8.48
C PHE A 100 24.07 6.08 -9.60
N ASP A 101 23.67 5.47 -10.71
CA ASP A 101 22.99 6.20 -11.78
C ASP A 101 21.62 6.67 -11.27
N ARG A 102 21.33 7.96 -11.44
CA ARG A 102 20.05 8.54 -11.04
C ARG A 102 19.01 8.22 -12.10
N THR A 103 17.95 7.55 -11.68
CA THR A 103 16.75 7.34 -12.48
C THR A 103 15.64 8.24 -11.97
N GLU A 104 14.93 8.90 -12.88
CA GLU A 104 13.72 9.64 -12.53
C GLU A 104 12.63 8.66 -12.11
N LEU A 105 11.98 8.93 -10.98
CA LEU A 105 10.89 8.11 -10.47
C LEU A 105 9.56 8.55 -11.07
N PHE A 106 8.68 7.59 -11.30
CA PHE A 106 7.31 7.90 -11.70
C PHE A 106 6.61 8.71 -10.57
N PRO A 107 5.91 9.81 -10.87
CA PRO A 107 5.26 10.65 -9.88
C PRO A 107 4.22 9.88 -9.06
N VAL A 108 4.28 9.99 -7.73
CA VAL A 108 3.37 9.25 -6.83
C VAL A 108 1.92 9.69 -7.04
N GLU A 109 1.70 10.96 -7.33
CA GLU A 109 0.40 11.57 -7.56
C GLU A 109 -0.33 11.00 -8.78
N GLU A 110 0.43 10.47 -9.73
CA GLU A 110 -0.09 9.88 -10.98
C GLU A 110 -0.36 8.38 -10.84
N LEU A 111 0.07 7.75 -9.74
CA LEU A 111 -0.20 6.32 -9.51
C LEU A 111 -1.68 6.07 -9.31
N VAL A 112 -2.18 5.01 -9.95
CA VAL A 112 -3.59 4.64 -9.92
C VAL A 112 -3.79 3.43 -8.99
N TYR A 113 -4.65 3.58 -8.00
CA TYR A 113 -5.08 2.50 -7.10
C TYR A 113 -6.56 2.62 -6.79
N ARG A 114 -7.17 1.52 -6.33
CA ARG A 114 -8.42 1.58 -5.59
C ARG A 114 -8.14 2.16 -4.21
N TYR A 115 -9.09 2.92 -3.68
CA TYR A 115 -8.95 3.52 -2.36
C TYR A 115 -10.09 3.15 -1.43
N PHE A 116 -9.72 3.04 -0.16
CA PHE A 116 -10.62 2.93 0.96
C PHE A 116 -10.52 4.21 1.79
N PHE A 117 -11.59 5.00 1.83
CA PHE A 117 -11.71 6.13 2.72
C PHE A 117 -12.43 5.73 4.01
N HIS A 118 -11.87 6.16 5.13
CA HIS A 118 -12.48 6.08 6.45
C HIS A 118 -12.64 7.48 7.00
N PHE A 119 -13.88 7.98 6.97
CA PHE A 119 -14.25 9.26 7.52
C PHE A 119 -14.83 9.08 8.93
N VAL A 120 -14.29 9.84 9.88
CA VAL A 120 -14.83 9.98 11.23
C VAL A 120 -15.69 11.24 11.25
N THR A 121 -16.97 11.12 11.57
CA THR A 121 -17.95 12.21 11.39
C THR A 121 -18.87 12.40 12.58
N ASP A 122 -19.42 13.60 12.75
CA ASP A 122 -20.43 13.91 13.78
C ASP A 122 -21.83 13.40 13.41
N ASN A 123 -21.99 12.85 12.20
CA ASN A 123 -23.22 12.26 11.66
C ASN A 123 -24.48 13.12 11.77
N TYR A 124 -24.52 14.21 11.01
CA TYR A 124 -25.71 15.06 10.84
C TYR A 124 -26.26 14.96 9.40
N PRO A 125 -27.52 15.37 9.16
CA PRO A 125 -28.09 15.40 7.81
C PRO A 125 -27.24 16.25 6.85
N GLY A 126 -26.73 15.63 5.79
CA GLY A 126 -25.87 16.28 4.80
C GLY A 126 -24.47 15.68 4.69
N ILE A 127 -23.97 14.94 5.68
CA ILE A 127 -22.66 14.27 5.62
C ILE A 127 -22.50 13.45 4.33
N TRP A 128 -23.52 12.66 3.97
CA TRP A 128 -23.51 11.87 2.74
C TRP A 128 -23.44 12.73 1.48
N ALA A 129 -24.23 13.80 1.42
CA ALA A 129 -24.24 14.72 0.28
C ALA A 129 -22.87 15.37 0.10
N THR A 130 -22.21 15.79 1.19
CA THR A 130 -20.85 16.33 1.16
C THR A 130 -19.87 15.33 0.56
N VAL A 131 -19.85 14.07 1.06
CA VAL A 131 -18.92 13.05 0.56
C VAL A 131 -19.18 12.73 -0.91
N THR A 132 -20.42 12.43 -1.29
CA THR A 132 -20.72 12.01 -2.66
C THR A 132 -20.53 13.14 -3.66
N THR A 133 -20.87 14.38 -3.29
CA THR A 133 -20.65 15.56 -4.16
C THR A 133 -19.17 15.81 -4.37
N LEU A 134 -18.37 15.86 -3.29
CA LEU A 134 -16.93 16.14 -3.41
C LEU A 134 -16.16 15.03 -4.13
N LEU A 135 -16.57 13.76 -3.98
CA LEU A 135 -16.02 12.66 -4.77
C LEU A 135 -16.38 12.81 -6.26
N ALA A 136 -17.64 13.12 -6.57
CA ALA A 136 -18.08 13.33 -7.95
C ALA A 136 -17.39 14.53 -8.61
N GLU A 137 -17.23 15.66 -7.90
CA GLU A 137 -16.48 16.84 -8.38
C GLU A 137 -15.01 16.53 -8.69
N ASN A 138 -14.43 15.53 -8.00
CA ASN A 138 -13.07 15.05 -8.27
C ASN A 138 -13.02 13.89 -9.29
N ASN A 139 -14.15 13.57 -9.93
CA ASN A 139 -14.31 12.45 -10.88
C ASN A 139 -13.98 11.09 -10.28
N ILE A 140 -14.39 10.84 -9.03
CA ILE A 140 -14.15 9.58 -8.33
C ILE A 140 -15.48 8.82 -8.23
N ASN A 141 -15.55 7.65 -8.88
CA ASN A 141 -16.70 6.77 -8.78
C ASN A 141 -16.69 5.96 -7.48
N ILE A 142 -17.87 5.74 -6.91
CA ILE A 142 -18.06 5.02 -5.65
C ILE A 142 -18.43 3.57 -5.96
N GLU A 143 -17.66 2.63 -5.41
CA GLU A 143 -17.91 1.20 -5.51
C GLU A 143 -18.89 0.74 -4.42
N SER A 144 -18.62 1.11 -3.17
CA SER A 144 -19.49 0.76 -2.06
C SER A 144 -19.34 1.73 -0.90
N VAL A 145 -20.39 1.84 -0.08
CA VAL A 145 -20.36 2.67 1.11
C VAL A 145 -21.01 1.95 2.29
N GLN A 146 -20.43 2.13 3.47
CA GLN A 146 -20.96 1.59 4.71
C GLN A 146 -20.82 2.63 5.83
N GLN A 147 -21.89 2.83 6.59
CA GLN A 147 -21.85 3.63 7.80
C GLN A 147 -22.08 2.73 9.03
N LYS A 148 -21.22 2.87 10.04
CA LYS A 148 -21.40 2.24 11.34
C LYS A 148 -21.52 3.31 12.42
N TRP A 149 -22.70 3.37 13.04
CA TRP A 149 -22.99 4.27 14.16
C TRP A 149 -23.80 3.52 15.22
N LEU A 150 -23.08 2.86 16.13
CA LEU A 150 -23.69 2.00 17.15
C LEU A 150 -24.05 2.77 18.43
N ASP A 151 -23.37 3.90 18.66
CA ASP A 151 -23.53 4.73 19.84
C ASP A 151 -23.63 6.20 19.40
N PRO A 152 -24.83 6.80 19.47
CA PRO A 152 -25.04 8.19 19.09
C PRO A 152 -24.24 9.22 19.92
N SER A 153 -23.70 8.82 21.07
CA SER A 153 -22.81 9.68 21.87
C SER A 153 -21.39 9.76 21.31
N ARG A 154 -21.05 8.92 20.32
CA ARG A 154 -19.72 8.85 19.68
C ARG A 154 -19.77 9.28 18.22
N PRO A 155 -18.63 9.72 17.66
CA PRO A 155 -18.50 9.94 16.22
C PRO A 155 -18.86 8.68 15.42
N SER A 156 -19.50 8.88 14.28
CA SER A 156 -19.82 7.85 13.32
C SER A 156 -18.64 7.55 12.40
N ASN A 157 -18.51 6.29 12.00
CA ASN A 157 -17.53 5.86 11.02
C ASN A 157 -18.22 5.63 9.67
N LEU A 158 -17.81 6.40 8.68
CA LEU A 158 -18.24 6.26 7.30
C LEU A 158 -17.07 5.68 6.48
N PHE A 159 -17.36 4.61 5.76
CA PHE A 159 -16.41 3.82 5.00
C PHE A 159 -16.80 3.87 3.53
N VAL A 160 -15.92 4.33 2.66
CA VAL A 160 -16.18 4.49 1.23
C VAL A 160 -15.10 3.75 0.45
N LEU A 161 -15.51 2.82 -0.40
CA LEU A 161 -14.63 2.20 -1.39
C LEU A 161 -14.89 2.87 -2.73
N VAL A 162 -13.82 3.16 -3.44
CA VAL A 162 -13.87 3.81 -4.76
C VAL A 162 -13.09 3.00 -5.78
N ASP A 163 -13.44 3.22 -7.04
CA ASP A 163 -12.75 2.66 -8.20
C ASP A 163 -11.28 3.11 -8.28
N PRO A 164 -10.47 2.50 -9.16
CA PRO A 164 -9.11 2.97 -9.41
C PRO A 164 -9.07 4.46 -9.79
N VAL A 165 -8.36 5.28 -9.03
CA VAL A 165 -8.14 6.72 -9.32
C VAL A 165 -6.68 7.09 -9.07
N LYS A 166 -6.24 8.22 -9.63
CA LYS A 166 -4.90 8.76 -9.36
C LYS A 166 -4.76 9.21 -7.90
N GLU A 167 -3.62 8.95 -7.28
CA GLU A 167 -3.38 9.32 -5.88
C GLU A 167 -3.58 10.81 -5.61
N GLY A 168 -3.16 11.68 -6.53
CA GLY A 168 -3.37 13.12 -6.41
C GLY A 168 -4.85 13.50 -6.35
N GLN A 169 -5.71 12.80 -7.10
CA GLN A 169 -7.16 13.00 -7.06
C GLN A 169 -7.75 12.50 -5.73
N ALA A 170 -7.37 11.30 -5.29
CA ALA A 170 -7.83 10.73 -4.03
C ALA A 170 -7.45 11.61 -2.83
N ARG A 171 -6.20 12.09 -2.79
CA ARG A 171 -5.69 12.99 -1.76
C ARG A 171 -6.45 14.31 -1.73
N ARG A 172 -6.64 14.95 -2.89
CA ARG A 172 -7.38 16.21 -3.00
C ARG A 172 -8.82 16.06 -2.50
N ALA A 173 -9.52 15.02 -2.96
CA ALA A 173 -10.90 14.77 -2.53
C ALA A 173 -10.99 14.52 -1.01
N PHE A 174 -10.05 13.73 -0.46
CA PHE A 174 -9.95 13.50 0.98
C PHE A 174 -9.76 14.80 1.76
N GLU A 175 -8.81 15.65 1.35
CA GLU A 175 -8.53 16.92 2.02
C GLU A 175 -9.74 17.87 1.99
N MET A 176 -10.45 17.95 0.84
CA MET A 176 -11.68 18.74 0.72
C MET A 176 -12.80 18.23 1.65
N ILE A 177 -12.97 16.91 1.74
CA ILE A 177 -14.00 16.29 2.59
C ILE A 177 -13.67 16.50 4.07
N VAL A 178 -12.43 16.23 4.50
CA VAL A 178 -12.03 16.38 5.91
C VAL A 178 -12.07 17.83 6.37
N SER A 179 -11.84 18.78 5.44
CA SER A 179 -11.97 20.23 5.73
C SER A 179 -13.43 20.69 5.85
N SER A 180 -14.40 19.85 5.49
CA SER A 180 -15.82 20.18 5.58
C SER A 180 -16.35 20.03 7.01
N LYS A 181 -17.46 20.72 7.32
CA LYS A 181 -18.06 20.71 8.66
C LYS A 181 -18.41 19.28 9.12
N GLY A 182 -18.00 18.95 10.34
CA GLY A 182 -18.32 17.71 11.06
C GLY A 182 -17.60 16.46 10.56
N PHE A 183 -16.43 16.64 9.94
CA PHE A 183 -15.42 15.60 9.74
C PHE A 183 -14.26 15.82 10.71
N SER A 184 -13.74 14.74 11.27
CA SER A 184 -12.58 14.76 12.19
C SER A 184 -11.27 14.53 11.44
N ASN A 185 -10.17 15.07 11.98
CA ASN A 185 -8.80 14.80 11.57
C ASN A 185 -8.35 13.35 11.83
N ASP A 186 -9.13 12.58 12.60
CA ASP A 186 -8.91 11.13 12.77
C ASP A 186 -9.31 10.31 11.52
N SER A 187 -9.92 10.97 10.52
CA SER A 187 -10.21 10.37 9.22
C SER A 187 -8.92 9.98 8.51
N ASN A 188 -8.97 8.92 7.70
CA ASN A 188 -7.81 8.40 6.98
C ASN A 188 -8.25 7.78 5.65
N PHE A 189 -7.29 7.53 4.76
CA PHE A 189 -7.52 6.75 3.55
C PHE A 189 -6.35 5.81 3.28
N TYR A 190 -6.63 4.69 2.63
CA TYR A 190 -5.68 3.63 2.39
C TYR A 190 -5.80 3.11 0.96
N ARG A 191 -4.67 2.75 0.35
CA ARG A 191 -4.66 2.04 -0.93
C ARG A 191 -5.21 0.62 -0.72
N ILE A 192 -5.95 0.12 -1.70
CA ILE A 192 -6.31 -1.29 -1.81
C ILE A 192 -5.41 -1.88 -2.90
N VAL A 193 -4.67 -2.92 -2.56
CA VAL A 193 -3.76 -3.67 -3.46
C VAL A 193 -4.26 -5.10 -3.60
#